data_AF-A0A935DI71-F1
#
_entry.id   AF-A0A935DI71-F1
#
_cell.length_a   1.000
_cell.length_b   1.000
_cell.length_c   1.000
_cell.angle_alpha   90.00
_cell.angle_beta   90.00
_cell.angle_gamma   90.00
#
_symmetry.space_group_name_H-M   'P 1'
#
loop_
_entity.id
_entity.type
_entity.pdbx_description
1 polymer ?
#
loop_
_entity_poly.entity_id
_entity_poly.type
_entity_poly.pdbx_seq_one_letter_code
_entity_poly.pdbx_strand_id
1 'polypeptide(L)'
;MGLLDPTPPPYDPIAWQQPLDERGRMVCEAWAAQGYGTPPGVFAFYAAKLALYLGAWVFFCGLSPSLGGVSSIASWALRPLAFQKAIVWSLLFEVLGLGCGSGPLSGRYLPPIGGFLYFLRLGTTRLPLFPGLPLIGAPTRSLLDVALYLGLVAASLRALVAPSPELAHFLPIVLLLAALGVLDKTIFLAARAEHYWVTLVCFVATPHWIAAPRRCSSRCGSGRASRSSTTTSRRWCA
;
A
#
# COMPACT_ATOMS: atom_id res chain seq x y z
N MET A 1 -3.67 35.06 5.09
CA MET A 1 -3.68 33.60 5.33
C MET A 1 -2.37 33.24 6.02
N GLY A 2 -2.43 32.72 7.24
CA GLY A 2 -1.24 32.29 7.99
C GLY A 2 -0.74 30.93 7.51
N LEU A 3 0.49 30.57 7.88
CA LEU A 3 1.11 29.28 7.53
C LEU A 3 0.32 28.08 8.07
N LEU A 4 -0.38 28.26 9.18
CA LEU A 4 -1.15 27.24 9.90
C LEU A 4 -2.65 27.56 9.97
N ASP A 5 -3.07 28.74 9.53
CA ASP A 5 -4.45 29.19 9.66
C ASP A 5 -5.27 28.76 8.43
N PRO A 6 -6.32 27.95 8.61
CA PRO A 6 -7.20 27.58 7.50
C PRO A 6 -7.98 28.80 7.01
N THR A 7 -8.43 28.72 5.75
CA THR A 7 -9.35 29.73 5.22
C THR A 7 -10.74 29.50 5.83
N PRO A 8 -11.32 30.50 6.52
CA PRO A 8 -12.65 30.33 7.09
C PRO A 8 -13.71 30.20 5.99
N PRO A 9 -14.80 29.47 6.22
CA PRO A 9 -15.93 29.45 5.29
C PRO A 9 -16.56 30.85 5.14
N PRO A 10 -17.25 31.12 4.02
CA PRO A 10 -17.90 32.41 3.77
C PRO A 10 -19.15 32.65 4.63
N TYR A 11 -19.44 31.75 5.57
CA TYR A 11 -20.57 31.80 6.51
C TYR A 11 -20.09 31.45 7.92
N ASP A 12 -20.80 31.91 8.96
CA ASP A 12 -20.49 31.58 10.35
C ASP A 12 -20.85 30.11 10.64
N PRO A 13 -19.88 29.23 10.95
CA PRO A 13 -20.13 27.81 11.24
C PRO A 13 -20.95 27.59 12.51
N ILE A 14 -20.89 28.51 13.49
CA ILE A 14 -21.51 28.35 14.81
C ILE A 14 -22.98 28.76 14.76
N ALA A 15 -23.30 29.86 14.08
CA ALA A 15 -24.66 30.34 13.90
C ALA A 15 -25.45 29.63 12.78
N TRP A 16 -24.88 28.58 12.17
CA TRP A 16 -25.37 27.95 10.94
C TRP A 16 -26.61 27.05 11.15
N GLN A 17 -27.75 27.66 11.43
CA GLN A 17 -29.05 26.99 11.63
C GLN A 17 -29.98 27.12 10.42
N GLN A 18 -29.55 26.60 9.27
CA GLN A 18 -30.34 26.56 8.03
C GLN A 18 -30.94 25.16 7.80
N PRO A 19 -32.00 25.00 6.97
CA PRO A 19 -32.48 23.68 6.56
C PRO A 19 -31.39 22.90 5.78
N LEU A 20 -31.52 21.57 5.72
CA LEU A 20 -30.41 20.68 5.28
C LEU A 20 -30.01 20.88 3.81
N ASP A 21 -30.99 21.19 2.96
CA ASP A 21 -30.81 21.57 1.56
C ASP A 21 -29.97 22.84 1.42
N GLU A 22 -30.33 23.90 2.15
CA GLU A 22 -29.63 25.17 2.13
C GLU A 22 -28.20 25.02 2.68
N ARG A 23 -28.03 24.23 3.75
CA ARG A 23 -26.71 23.88 4.28
C ARG A 23 -25.86 23.13 3.25
N GLY A 24 -26.43 22.14 2.57
CA GLY A 24 -25.74 21.39 1.52
C GLY A 24 -25.25 22.31 0.41
N ARG A 25 -26.13 23.19 -0.08
CA ARG A 25 -25.78 24.18 -1.11
C ARG A 25 -24.62 25.07 -0.66
N MET A 26 -24.70 25.65 0.54
CA MET A 26 -23.67 26.55 1.09
C MET A 26 -22.29 25.86 1.22
N VAL A 27 -22.25 24.60 1.69
CA VAL A 27 -20.99 23.82 1.77
C VAL A 27 -20.43 23.57 0.37
N CYS A 28 -21.28 23.18 -0.57
CA CYS A 28 -20.86 22.92 -1.94
C CYS A 28 -20.32 24.18 -2.62
N GLU A 29 -20.99 25.32 -2.45
CA GLU A 29 -20.55 26.63 -2.98
C GLU A 29 -19.23 27.07 -2.33
N ALA A 30 -19.12 26.97 -1.00
CA ALA A 30 -17.88 27.27 -0.28
C ALA A 30 -16.74 26.38 -0.78
N TRP A 31 -16.95 25.07 -0.88
CA TRP A 31 -15.96 24.13 -1.38
C TRP A 31 -15.56 24.42 -2.84
N ALA A 32 -16.52 24.77 -3.70
CA ALA A 32 -16.23 25.14 -5.08
C ALA A 32 -15.40 26.43 -5.17
N ALA A 33 -15.66 27.41 -4.30
CA ALA A 33 -14.96 28.68 -4.29
C ALA A 33 -13.55 28.62 -3.70
N GLN A 34 -13.36 27.92 -2.58
CA GLN A 34 -12.12 27.95 -1.80
C GLN A 34 -11.45 26.59 -1.58
N GLY A 35 -12.06 25.50 -2.06
CA GLY A 35 -11.62 24.13 -1.78
C GLY A 35 -11.73 23.76 -0.30
N TYR A 36 -10.83 22.90 0.17
CA TYR A 36 -10.76 22.52 1.59
C TYR A 36 -10.33 23.67 2.51
N GLY A 37 -9.78 24.76 1.96
CA GLY A 37 -9.23 25.85 2.77
C GLY A 37 -7.99 25.45 3.59
N THR A 38 -7.28 24.38 3.18
CA THR A 38 -6.14 23.82 3.91
C THR A 38 -4.98 24.84 4.01
N PRO A 39 -4.41 25.06 5.21
CA PRO A 39 -3.24 25.92 5.34
C PRO A 39 -1.99 25.30 4.66
N PRO A 40 -1.07 26.14 4.14
CA PRO A 40 0.15 25.67 3.46
C PRO A 40 1.00 24.69 4.28
N GLY A 41 1.06 24.85 5.61
CA GLY A 41 1.80 23.95 6.50
C GLY A 41 1.35 22.49 6.44
N VAL A 42 0.07 22.23 6.12
CA VAL A 42 -0.41 20.85 5.94
C VAL A 42 0.19 20.23 4.69
N PHE A 43 0.32 20.98 3.59
CA PHE A 43 0.98 20.46 2.39
C PHE A 43 2.44 20.11 2.65
N ALA A 44 3.15 20.89 3.47
CA ALA A 44 4.51 20.57 3.90
C ALA A 44 4.56 19.25 4.70
N PHE A 45 3.57 19.00 5.58
CA PHE A 45 3.43 17.70 6.26
C PHE A 45 3.27 16.54 5.27
N TYR A 46 2.45 16.69 4.22
CA TYR A 46 2.30 15.64 3.20
C TYR A 46 3.54 15.47 2.31
N ALA A 47 4.30 16.54 2.05
CA ALA A 47 5.58 16.45 1.37
C ALA A 47 6.61 15.67 2.22
N ALA A 48 6.71 15.98 3.52
CA ALA A 48 7.57 15.24 4.45
C ALA A 48 7.17 13.77 4.55
N LYS A 49 5.87 13.49 4.54
CA LYS A 49 5.33 12.13 4.52
C LYS A 49 5.69 11.36 3.25
N LEU A 50 5.63 12.01 2.08
CA LEU A 50 6.09 11.41 0.82
C LEU A 50 7.60 11.13 0.85
N ALA A 51 8.38 12.06 1.38
CA ALA A 51 9.82 11.88 1.58
C ALA A 51 10.12 10.70 2.52
N LEU A 52 9.37 10.54 3.61
CA LEU A 52 9.47 9.38 4.51
C LEU A 52 9.14 8.08 3.77
N TYR A 53 8.06 8.06 2.99
CA TYR A 53 7.65 6.88 2.23
C TYR A 53 8.74 6.43 1.23
N LEU A 54 9.26 7.37 0.44
CA LEU A 54 10.34 7.09 -0.53
C LEU A 54 11.66 6.75 0.17
N GLY A 55 12.02 7.49 1.21
CA GLY A 55 13.25 7.30 1.97
C GLY A 55 13.28 5.93 2.67
N ALA A 56 12.18 5.51 3.28
CA ALA A 56 12.07 4.19 3.91
C ALA A 56 12.17 3.06 2.87
N TRP A 57 11.55 3.20 1.70
CA TRP A 57 11.70 2.22 0.62
C TRP A 57 13.16 2.10 0.14
N VAL A 58 13.83 3.24 -0.10
CA VAL A 58 15.26 3.27 -0.46
C VAL A 58 16.12 2.64 0.64
N PHE A 59 15.84 2.95 1.91
CA PHE A 59 16.51 2.35 3.06
C PHE A 59 16.39 0.83 3.06
N PHE A 60 15.17 0.28 2.92
CA PHE A 60 14.97 -1.17 2.88
C PHE A 60 15.62 -1.83 1.67
N CYS A 61 15.66 -1.15 0.52
CA CYS A 61 16.40 -1.62 -0.65
C CYS A 61 17.91 -1.65 -0.40
N GLY A 62 18.45 -0.68 0.35
CA GLY A 62 19.87 -0.64 0.74
C GLY A 62 20.31 -1.79 1.64
N LEU A 63 19.38 -2.48 2.32
CA LEU A 63 19.67 -3.69 3.10
C LEU A 63 19.92 -4.93 2.22
N SER A 64 19.69 -4.83 0.90
CA SER A 64 19.94 -5.90 -0.06
C SER A 64 21.26 -5.66 -0.79
N PRO A 65 22.34 -6.42 -0.51
CA PRO A 65 23.64 -6.22 -1.15
C PRO A 65 23.63 -6.43 -2.68
N SER A 66 22.60 -7.08 -3.21
CA SER A 66 22.38 -7.30 -4.64
C SER A 66 21.83 -6.07 -5.39
N LEU A 67 21.34 -5.06 -4.66
CA LEU A 67 20.94 -3.78 -5.21
C LEU A 67 22.10 -2.78 -5.11
N GLY A 68 22.19 -1.87 -6.08
CA GLY A 68 23.21 -0.84 -6.08
C GLY A 68 22.96 0.22 -5.00
N GLY A 69 23.92 1.14 -4.84
CA GLY A 69 23.76 2.28 -3.93
C GLY A 69 22.72 3.30 -4.42
N VAL A 70 22.37 4.24 -3.55
CA VAL A 70 21.38 5.31 -3.80
C VAL A 70 21.72 6.14 -5.05
N SER A 71 23.01 6.37 -5.33
CA SER A 71 23.50 7.07 -6.52
C SER A 71 23.14 6.41 -7.84
N SER A 72 22.83 5.10 -7.81
CA SER A 72 22.49 4.30 -9.00
C SER A 72 21.00 3.90 -9.04
N ILE A 73 20.13 4.62 -8.34
CA ILE A 73 18.70 4.26 -8.17
C ILE A 73 17.97 3.95 -9.47
N ALA A 74 18.21 4.72 -10.54
CA ALA A 74 17.60 4.49 -11.84
C ALA A 74 17.91 3.11 -12.44
N SER A 75 19.06 2.52 -12.08
CA SER A 75 19.50 1.20 -12.58
C SER A 75 18.88 0.01 -11.86
N TRP A 76 18.39 0.21 -10.62
CA TRP A 76 17.90 -0.89 -9.78
C TRP A 76 16.46 -0.72 -9.30
N ALA A 77 15.87 0.47 -9.38
CA ALA A 77 14.50 0.75 -8.95
C ALA A 77 13.44 -0.16 -9.60
N LEU A 78 13.67 -0.54 -10.87
CA LEU A 78 12.77 -1.42 -11.62
C LEU A 78 13.16 -2.91 -11.54
N ARG A 79 14.14 -3.27 -10.71
CA ARG A 79 14.49 -4.69 -10.51
C ARG A 79 13.38 -5.40 -9.73
N PRO A 80 13.16 -6.70 -9.98
CA PRO A 80 12.15 -7.51 -9.29
C PRO A 80 12.21 -7.38 -7.77
N LEU A 81 13.42 -7.39 -7.19
CA LEU A 81 13.62 -7.32 -5.75
C LEU A 81 13.19 -5.97 -5.16
N ALA A 82 13.50 -4.86 -5.84
CA ALA A 82 13.10 -3.52 -5.42
C ALA A 82 11.57 -3.37 -5.45
N PHE A 83 10.92 -3.96 -6.46
CA PHE A 83 9.47 -4.02 -6.57
C PHE A 83 8.82 -4.85 -5.46
N GLN A 84 9.36 -6.04 -5.14
CA GLN A 84 8.85 -6.85 -4.03
C GLN A 84 8.90 -6.09 -2.70
N LYS A 85 10.02 -5.42 -2.42
CA LYS A 85 10.17 -4.57 -1.23
C LYS A 85 9.22 -3.37 -1.26
N ALA A 86 8.98 -2.78 -2.43
CA ALA A 86 8.00 -1.71 -2.58
C ALA A 86 6.61 -2.19 -2.17
N ILE A 87 6.15 -3.33 -2.68
CA ILE A 87 4.82 -3.89 -2.37
C ILE A 87 4.65 -4.18 -0.88
N VAL A 88 5.63 -4.85 -0.25
CA VAL A 88 5.57 -5.12 1.19
C VAL A 88 5.61 -3.83 2.00
N TRP A 89 6.43 -2.86 1.60
CA TRP A 89 6.50 -1.56 2.26
C TRP A 89 5.19 -0.78 2.13
N SER A 90 4.59 -0.74 0.95
CA SER A 90 3.30 -0.08 0.74
C SER A 90 2.19 -0.71 1.58
N LEU A 91 2.14 -2.05 1.66
CA LEU A 91 1.21 -2.76 2.54
C LEU A 91 1.41 -2.36 4.00
N LEU A 92 2.66 -2.38 4.50
CA LEU A 92 2.98 -2.00 5.86
C LEU A 92 2.62 -0.54 6.14
N PHE A 93 2.95 0.37 5.22
CA PHE A 93 2.67 1.80 5.33
C PHE A 93 1.17 2.10 5.43
N GLU A 94 0.36 1.44 4.59
CA GLU A 94 -1.10 1.54 4.63
C GLU A 94 -1.68 0.95 5.93
N VAL A 95 -1.25 -0.25 6.33
CA VAL A 95 -1.83 -0.94 7.50
C VAL A 95 -1.49 -0.25 8.83
N LEU A 96 -0.31 0.39 8.91
CA LEU A 96 0.05 1.26 10.05
C LEU A 96 -0.82 2.52 10.09
N GLY A 97 -1.56 2.82 9.03
CA GLY A 97 -2.38 4.02 8.89
C GLY A 97 -1.58 5.25 8.50
N LEU A 98 -0.35 5.08 8.00
CA LEU A 98 0.43 6.16 7.42
C LEU A 98 0.00 6.43 5.97
N GLY A 99 -0.82 5.59 5.36
CA GLY A 99 -1.34 5.77 4.00
C GLY A 99 -2.31 6.93 3.79
N CYS A 100 -3.20 6.81 2.80
CA CYS A 100 -4.15 7.87 2.43
C CYS A 100 -5.10 8.30 3.57
N GLY A 101 -5.31 7.46 4.58
CA GLY A 101 -6.16 7.73 5.74
C GLY A 101 -5.49 8.46 6.91
N SER A 102 -4.39 9.19 6.69
CA SER A 102 -3.76 10.00 7.75
C SER A 102 -3.57 11.45 7.38
N GLY A 103 -3.67 12.27 8.43
CA GLY A 103 -3.39 13.70 8.44
C GLY A 103 -4.60 14.59 8.15
N PRO A 104 -4.41 15.91 8.22
CA PRO A 104 -5.48 16.89 8.14
C PRO A 104 -6.26 16.90 6.82
N LEU A 105 -5.65 16.54 5.68
CA LEU A 105 -6.39 16.43 4.40
C LEU A 105 -7.40 15.29 4.39
N SER A 106 -7.29 14.35 5.33
CA SER A 106 -8.26 13.27 5.55
C SER A 106 -9.22 13.57 6.71
N GLY A 107 -9.25 14.81 7.21
CA GLY A 107 -10.07 15.22 8.36
C GLY A 107 -9.57 14.67 9.70
N ARG A 108 -8.31 14.20 9.78
CA ARG A 108 -7.70 13.68 11.02
C ARG A 108 -6.67 14.66 11.57
N TYR A 109 -7.06 15.39 12.60
CA TYR A 109 -6.22 16.43 13.20
C TYR A 109 -5.43 15.94 14.40
N LEU A 110 -6.10 15.35 15.41
CA LEU A 110 -5.43 14.73 16.57
C LEU A 110 -6.15 13.43 17.00
N PRO A 111 -5.47 12.28 17.01
CA PRO A 111 -4.16 12.00 16.40
C PRO A 111 -4.26 11.98 14.86
N PRO A 112 -3.24 12.48 14.13
CA PRO A 112 -3.26 12.50 12.65
C PRO A 112 -3.09 11.10 12.04
N ILE A 113 -2.52 10.15 12.80
CA ILE A 113 -2.33 8.76 12.39
C ILE A 113 -3.24 7.89 13.25
N GLY A 114 -4.03 7.03 12.61
CA GLY A 114 -5.04 6.23 13.30
C GLY A 114 -4.79 4.72 13.29
N GLY A 115 -4.29 4.17 12.17
CA GLY A 115 -4.30 2.71 11.90
C GLY A 115 -3.80 1.87 13.07
N PHE A 116 -2.51 1.95 13.38
CA PHE A 116 -1.94 1.17 14.47
C PHE A 116 -2.51 1.52 15.85
N LEU A 117 -2.90 2.79 16.09
CA LEU A 117 -3.51 3.20 17.37
C LEU A 117 -4.88 2.56 17.59
N TYR A 118 -5.64 2.32 16.52
CA TYR A 118 -6.96 1.70 16.59
C TYR A 118 -6.86 0.17 16.58
N PHE A 119 -6.01 -0.40 15.71
CA PHE A 119 -5.92 -1.85 15.54
C PHE A 119 -5.23 -2.56 16.71
N LEU A 120 -4.35 -1.89 17.45
CA LEU A 120 -3.74 -2.44 18.67
C LEU A 120 -4.63 -2.32 19.92
N ARG A 121 -5.73 -1.58 19.83
CA ARG A 121 -6.62 -1.35 20.98
C ARG A 121 -7.71 -2.42 21.03
N LEU A 122 -7.71 -3.19 22.11
CA LEU A 122 -8.76 -4.15 22.44
C LEU A 122 -10.13 -3.46 22.60
N GLY A 123 -11.20 -4.18 22.26
CA GLY A 123 -12.56 -3.68 22.42
C GLY A 123 -13.01 -2.65 21.37
N THR A 124 -12.16 -2.32 20.39
CA THR A 124 -12.55 -1.47 19.25
C THR A 124 -13.46 -2.23 18.28
N THR A 125 -14.30 -1.51 17.53
CA THR A 125 -15.23 -2.11 16.57
C THR A 125 -14.47 -2.76 15.42
N ARG A 126 -14.80 -4.03 15.12
CA ARG A 126 -14.34 -4.76 13.93
C ARG A 126 -15.52 -5.18 13.06
N LEU A 127 -15.24 -5.51 11.81
CA LEU A 127 -16.26 -6.00 10.88
C LEU A 127 -15.93 -7.44 10.44
N PRO A 128 -16.43 -8.47 11.14
CA PRO A 128 -16.17 -9.86 10.78
C PRO A 128 -16.79 -10.21 9.42
N LEU A 129 -16.17 -11.14 8.69
CA LEU A 129 -16.70 -11.62 7.41
C LEU A 129 -18.05 -12.32 7.61
N PHE A 130 -18.15 -13.11 8.69
CA PHE A 130 -19.33 -13.90 9.06
C PHE A 130 -19.88 -13.41 10.42
N PRO A 131 -20.74 -12.37 10.42
CA PRO A 131 -21.34 -11.88 11.67
C PRO A 131 -22.23 -12.96 12.30
N GLY A 132 -22.21 -13.07 13.63
CA GLY A 132 -23.07 -13.97 14.40
C GLY A 132 -22.53 -15.39 14.66
N LEU A 133 -21.36 -15.76 14.16
CA LEU A 133 -20.69 -17.00 14.55
C LEU A 133 -20.19 -16.93 16.00
N PRO A 134 -20.30 -18.02 16.79
CA PRO A 134 -20.05 -18.00 18.24
C PRO A 134 -18.60 -17.68 18.62
N LEU A 135 -17.63 -17.97 17.74
CA LEU A 135 -16.19 -17.80 18.01
C LEU A 135 -15.58 -16.59 17.30
N ILE A 136 -16.02 -16.30 16.08
CA ILE A 136 -15.36 -15.31 15.19
C ILE A 136 -16.28 -14.12 14.82
N GLY A 137 -17.57 -14.17 15.18
CA GLY A 137 -18.56 -13.19 14.77
C GLY A 137 -18.75 -12.00 15.70
N ALA A 138 -17.97 -11.90 16.79
CA ALA A 138 -18.10 -10.81 17.77
C ALA A 138 -17.79 -9.43 17.14
N PRO A 139 -18.53 -8.36 17.51
CA PRO A 139 -18.38 -7.03 16.90
C PRO A 139 -17.16 -6.25 17.40
N THR A 140 -16.50 -6.72 18.46
CA THR A 140 -15.36 -6.06 19.09
C THR A 140 -14.06 -6.84 18.88
N ARG A 141 -12.93 -6.13 18.77
CA ARG A 141 -11.61 -6.73 18.63
C ARG A 141 -11.19 -7.46 19.90
N SER A 142 -10.81 -8.71 19.71
CA SER A 142 -10.26 -9.64 20.68
C SER A 142 -8.73 -9.59 20.70
N LEU A 143 -8.13 -10.28 21.68
CA LEU A 143 -6.67 -10.44 21.76
C LEU A 143 -6.10 -11.18 20.53
N LEU A 144 -6.87 -12.10 19.96
CA LEU A 144 -6.47 -12.82 18.75
C LEU A 144 -6.29 -11.86 17.56
N ASP A 145 -7.21 -10.91 17.37
CA ASP A 145 -7.13 -9.93 16.27
C ASP A 145 -5.89 -9.04 16.41
N VAL A 146 -5.62 -8.58 17.63
CA VAL A 146 -4.44 -7.76 17.93
C VAL A 146 -3.16 -8.56 17.71
N ALA A 147 -3.11 -9.82 18.14
CA ALA A 147 -1.97 -10.70 17.93
C ALA A 147 -1.72 -10.98 16.45
N LEU A 148 -2.77 -11.23 15.65
CA LEU A 148 -2.66 -11.42 14.20
C LEU A 148 -2.19 -10.15 13.49
N TYR A 149 -2.70 -8.98 13.89
CA TYR A 149 -2.24 -7.69 13.37
C TYR A 149 -0.76 -7.44 13.70
N LEU A 150 -0.33 -7.68 14.94
CA LEU A 150 1.08 -7.60 15.32
C LEU A 150 1.94 -8.58 14.54
N GLY A 151 1.46 -9.81 14.34
CA GLY A 151 2.09 -10.81 13.51
C GLY A 151 2.27 -10.33 12.07
N LEU A 152 1.26 -9.66 11.49
CA LEU A 152 1.32 -9.10 10.14
C LEU A 152 2.39 -8.00 10.04
N VAL A 153 2.44 -7.10 11.02
CA VAL A 153 3.46 -6.04 11.09
C VAL A 153 4.86 -6.65 11.20
N ALA A 154 5.04 -7.62 12.11
CA ALA A 154 6.32 -8.29 12.31
C ALA A 154 6.77 -9.09 11.07
N ALA A 155 5.86 -9.81 10.42
CA ALA A 155 6.14 -10.56 9.20
C ALA A 155 6.53 -9.62 8.04
N SER A 156 5.85 -8.48 7.91
CA SER A 156 6.16 -7.46 6.89
C SER A 156 7.54 -6.85 7.13
N LEU A 157 7.87 -6.49 8.37
CA LEU A 157 9.20 -5.99 8.73
C LEU A 157 10.29 -7.03 8.47
N ARG A 158 10.05 -8.30 8.84
CA ARG A 158 10.96 -9.41 8.56
C ARG A 158 11.23 -9.56 7.06
N ALA A 159 10.21 -9.45 6.23
CA ALA A 159 10.36 -9.49 4.77
C ALA A 159 11.15 -8.30 4.22
N LEU A 160 10.99 -7.10 4.78
CA LEU A 160 11.71 -5.89 4.35
C LEU A 160 13.19 -5.90 4.73
N VAL A 161 13.51 -6.42 5.92
CA VAL A 161 14.89 -6.53 6.42
C VAL A 161 15.67 -7.65 5.73
N ALA A 162 14.99 -8.68 5.23
CA ALA A 162 15.64 -9.76 4.50
C ALA A 162 16.44 -9.23 3.28
N PRO A 163 17.71 -9.63 3.11
CA PRO A 163 18.51 -9.25 1.94
C PRO A 163 17.89 -9.74 0.63
N SER A 164 17.29 -10.92 0.64
CA SER A 164 16.59 -11.53 -0.48
C SER A 164 15.28 -12.15 0.04
N PRO A 165 14.14 -11.44 -0.05
CA PRO A 165 12.88 -11.97 0.43
C PRO A 165 12.40 -13.11 -0.47
N GLU A 166 12.20 -14.27 0.15
CA GLU A 166 11.75 -15.52 -0.49
C GLU A 166 10.32 -15.90 -0.07
N LEU A 167 9.83 -17.03 -0.58
CA LEU A 167 8.52 -17.60 -0.24
C LEU A 167 8.25 -17.64 1.28
N ALA A 168 9.24 -18.02 2.09
CA ALA A 168 9.13 -18.09 3.55
C ALA A 168 8.92 -16.72 4.24
N HIS A 169 9.07 -15.62 3.52
CA HIS A 169 8.82 -14.27 4.00
C HIS A 169 7.44 -13.77 3.56
N PHE A 170 7.02 -14.11 2.34
CA PHE A 170 5.73 -13.68 1.80
C PHE A 170 4.55 -14.53 2.28
N LEU A 171 4.75 -15.85 2.43
CA LEU A 171 3.69 -16.78 2.81
C LEU A 171 3.03 -16.41 4.15
N PRO A 172 3.79 -16.08 5.23
CA PRO A 172 3.16 -15.64 6.49
C PRO A 172 2.30 -14.39 6.30
N ILE A 173 2.73 -13.41 5.51
CA ILE A 173 1.98 -12.17 5.27
C ILE A 173 0.65 -12.49 4.57
N VAL A 174 0.69 -13.34 3.54
CA VAL A 174 -0.51 -13.77 2.80
C VAL A 174 -1.51 -14.47 3.71
N LEU A 175 -1.04 -15.42 4.53
CA LEU A 175 -1.89 -16.19 5.44
C LEU A 175 -2.46 -15.34 6.57
N LEU A 176 -1.63 -14.48 7.19
CA LEU A 176 -2.06 -13.58 8.25
C LEU A 176 -3.11 -12.59 7.75
N LEU A 177 -2.90 -12.02 6.56
CA LEU A 177 -3.87 -11.07 6.01
C LEU A 177 -5.16 -11.77 5.58
N ALA A 178 -5.09 -13.00 5.06
CA ALA A 178 -6.28 -13.80 4.77
C ALA A 178 -7.08 -14.11 6.05
N ALA A 179 -6.40 -14.51 7.13
CA ALA A 179 -7.02 -14.73 8.43
C ALA A 179 -7.67 -13.44 8.98
N LEU A 180 -6.96 -12.32 8.91
CA LEU A 180 -7.49 -11.01 9.26
C LEU A 180 -8.67 -10.61 8.37
N GLY A 181 -8.71 -10.96 7.09
CA GLY A 181 -9.86 -10.70 6.22
C GLY A 181 -11.13 -11.47 6.63
N VAL A 182 -10.97 -12.64 7.24
CA VAL A 182 -12.10 -13.42 7.79
C VAL A 182 -12.58 -12.82 9.12
N LEU A 183 -11.64 -12.45 10.00
CA LEU A 183 -11.96 -11.97 11.35
C LEU A 183 -12.31 -10.48 11.42
N ASP A 184 -11.66 -9.67 10.59
CA ASP A 184 -11.76 -8.21 10.55
C ASP A 184 -11.49 -7.63 9.16
N LYS A 185 -12.55 -7.49 8.37
CA LYS A 185 -12.51 -6.87 7.04
C LYS A 185 -11.92 -5.47 7.05
N THR A 186 -12.00 -4.73 8.16
CA THR A 186 -11.49 -3.36 8.21
C THR A 186 -9.96 -3.32 8.10
N ILE A 187 -9.25 -4.29 8.69
CA ILE A 187 -7.79 -4.40 8.59
C ILE A 187 -7.40 -4.84 7.17
N PHE A 188 -8.14 -5.78 6.60
CA PHE A 188 -7.92 -6.25 5.23
C PHE A 188 -8.07 -5.12 4.20
N LEU A 189 -9.12 -4.31 4.33
CA LEU A 189 -9.35 -3.13 3.49
C LEU A 189 -8.33 -2.02 3.76
N ALA A 190 -7.95 -1.80 5.02
CA ALA A 190 -6.91 -0.83 5.39
C ALA A 190 -5.55 -1.21 4.78
N ALA A 191 -5.24 -2.50 4.67
CA ALA A 191 -4.04 -3.00 4.00
C ALA A 191 -4.10 -2.88 2.47
N ARG A 192 -5.17 -2.34 1.88
CA ARG A 192 -5.39 -2.25 0.42
C ARG A 192 -5.13 -3.59 -0.26
N ALA A 193 -5.70 -4.65 0.32
CA ALA A 193 -5.44 -6.02 -0.09
C ALA A 193 -5.73 -6.26 -1.58
N GLU A 194 -6.67 -5.51 -2.17
CA GLU A 194 -6.98 -5.57 -3.59
C GLU A 194 -5.76 -5.26 -4.50
N HIS A 195 -4.78 -4.50 -4.02
CA HIS A 195 -3.52 -4.23 -4.72
C HIS A 195 -2.39 -5.12 -4.19
N TYR A 196 -2.09 -5.01 -2.89
CA TYR A 196 -0.84 -5.55 -2.36
C TYR A 196 -0.94 -7.04 -2.02
N TRP A 197 -2.07 -7.49 -1.47
CA TRP A 197 -2.24 -8.90 -1.14
C TRP A 197 -2.33 -9.76 -2.39
N VAL A 198 -3.07 -9.31 -3.41
CA VAL A 198 -3.13 -10.00 -4.72
C VAL A 198 -1.73 -10.14 -5.33
N THR A 199 -0.92 -9.08 -5.25
CA THR A 199 0.47 -9.10 -5.74
C THR A 199 1.35 -10.07 -4.94
N LEU A 200 1.21 -10.11 -3.61
CA LEU A 200 1.92 -11.07 -2.75
C LEU A 200 1.52 -12.52 -3.03
N VAL A 201 0.24 -12.78 -3.27
CA VAL A 201 -0.25 -14.10 -3.69
C VAL A 201 0.41 -14.52 -5.00
N CYS A 202 0.59 -13.59 -5.95
CA CYS A 202 1.31 -13.89 -7.19
C CYS A 202 2.79 -14.26 -6.93
N PHE A 203 3.48 -13.55 -6.03
CA PHE A 203 4.85 -13.90 -5.65
C PHE A 203 4.96 -15.29 -5.01
N VAL A 204 3.96 -15.68 -4.22
CA VAL A 204 3.89 -17.00 -3.56
C VAL A 204 3.56 -18.10 -4.57
N ALA A 205 2.60 -17.87 -5.46
CA ALA A 205 2.11 -18.87 -6.41
C ALA A 205 3.04 -19.10 -7.61
N THR A 206 3.82 -18.08 -8.01
CA THR A 206 4.68 -18.14 -9.19
C THR A 206 6.14 -17.84 -8.86
N PRO A 207 7.02 -18.87 -8.84
CA PRO A 207 8.47 -18.68 -8.63
C PRO A 207 9.13 -17.75 -9.68
N HIS A 208 8.50 -17.61 -10.86
CA HIS A 208 8.91 -16.74 -11.96
C HIS A 208 7.81 -15.74 -12.31
N TRP A 209 7.42 -14.90 -11.34
CA TRP A 209 6.32 -13.94 -11.45
C TRP A 209 6.55 -12.81 -12.48
N ILE A 210 7.81 -12.50 -12.83
CA ILE A 210 8.13 -11.73 -14.04
C ILE A 210 8.50 -12.74 -15.12
N ALA A 211 7.56 -13.02 -16.02
CA ALA A 211 7.87 -13.62 -17.31
C ALA A 211 8.71 -12.63 -18.13
N ALA A 212 10.02 -12.57 -17.89
CA ALA A 212 10.93 -11.93 -18.83
C ALA A 212 11.00 -12.83 -20.08
N PRO A 213 10.82 -12.30 -21.31
CA PRO A 213 10.90 -13.08 -22.55
C PRO A 213 12.36 -13.46 -22.92
N ARG A 214 13.21 -13.79 -21.94
CA ARG A 214 14.61 -14.20 -22.16
C ARG A 214 14.81 -15.69 -22.36
N ARG A 215 13.75 -16.45 -22.66
CA ARG A 215 13.86 -17.89 -22.99
C ARG A 215 13.99 -18.20 -24.48
N CYS A 216 13.99 -17.20 -25.36
CA CYS A 216 14.14 -17.42 -26.82
C CYS A 216 15.56 -17.20 -27.38
N SER A 217 16.52 -16.64 -26.64
CA SER A 217 17.86 -16.38 -27.22
C SER A 217 18.88 -17.52 -27.05
N SER A 218 18.67 -18.47 -26.13
CA SER A 218 19.65 -19.54 -25.88
C SER A 218 19.40 -20.85 -26.65
N ARG A 219 18.30 -20.96 -27.41
CA ARG A 219 17.99 -22.14 -28.24
C ARG A 219 18.25 -21.97 -29.74
N CYS A 220 18.73 -20.81 -30.18
CA CYS A 220 19.05 -20.53 -31.60
C CYS A 220 20.56 -20.54 -31.90
N GLY A 221 21.37 -21.21 -31.07
CA GLY A 221 22.83 -21.22 -31.16
C GLY A 221 23.43 -22.62 -31.20
N SER A 222 22.88 -23.54 -32.00
CA SER A 222 23.58 -24.79 -32.39
C SER A 222 22.88 -25.46 -33.57
N GLY A 223 23.06 -24.90 -34.76
CA GLY A 223 22.51 -25.42 -36.01
C GLY A 223 23.28 -24.90 -37.22
N ARG A 224 24.36 -25.60 -37.55
CA ARG A 224 25.31 -25.44 -38.67
C ARG A 224 24.65 -25.23 -40.05
N ALA A 225 25.21 -24.34 -40.90
CA ALA A 225 25.37 -24.44 -42.37
C ALA A 225 25.64 -23.04 -42.98
N SER A 226 26.82 -22.69 -43.51
CA SER A 226 27.21 -22.93 -44.92
C SER A 226 26.05 -23.25 -45.88
N ARG A 227 25.53 -22.25 -46.61
CA ARG A 227 25.26 -22.29 -48.07
C ARG A 227 24.55 -21.03 -48.58
N SER A 228 25.14 -20.52 -49.65
CA SER A 228 24.63 -19.74 -50.79
C SER A 228 23.10 -19.64 -51.01
N SER A 229 22.69 -18.41 -51.34
CA SER A 229 21.71 -17.99 -52.36
C SER A 229 20.25 -18.50 -52.37
N THR A 230 19.39 -17.53 -52.68
CA THR A 230 18.05 -17.58 -53.32
C THR A 230 16.79 -17.79 -52.47
N THR A 231 15.92 -16.77 -52.54
CA THR A 231 14.46 -16.83 -52.74
C THR A 231 13.53 -17.23 -51.57
N THR A 232 12.71 -16.24 -51.16
CA THR A 232 11.29 -16.31 -50.80
C THR A 232 10.80 -17.41 -49.82
N SER A 233 10.33 -17.02 -48.64
CA SER A 233 8.92 -17.17 -48.25
C SER A 233 8.67 -16.76 -46.79
N ARG A 234 7.52 -16.11 -46.59
CA ARG A 234 6.86 -15.84 -45.32
C ARG A 234 6.64 -17.15 -44.56
N ARG A 235 6.82 -17.16 -43.23
CA ARG A 235 5.99 -17.96 -42.32
C ARG A 235 6.01 -17.44 -40.89
N TRP A 236 4.80 -17.29 -40.38
CA TRP A 236 4.35 -16.98 -39.03
C TRP A 236 4.67 -18.10 -38.02
N CYS A 237 4.84 -17.75 -36.76
CA CYS A 237 4.51 -18.56 -35.55
C CYS A 237 4.10 -17.52 -34.47
N ALA A 238 2.88 -17.45 -33.92
CA ALA A 238 2.08 -18.47 -33.23
C ALA A 238 2.82 -19.09 -32.04
#